data_AF-A0A8H6FU52-F1
#
_entry.id   AF-A0A8H6FU52-F1
#
_cell.length_a   1.000
_cell.length_b   1.000
_cell.length_c   1.000
_cell.angle_alpha   90.00
_cell.angle_beta   90.00
_cell.angle_gamma   90.00
#
_symmetry.space_group_name_H-M   'P 1'
#
loop_
_entity.id
_entity.type
_entity.pdbx_description
1 polymer ?
#
loop_
_entity_poly.entity_id
_entity_poly.type
_entity_poly.pdbx_seq_one_letter_code
_entity_poly.pdbx_strand_id
1 'polypeptide(L)'
;MLWTLQLCLSGLAGISSHLVYFIQGEHHIQAPKIFRFYLILTCLVFFIEAYCERKNVQTAILMATSVLFCYAIALFGSMFIYRVFFHRLHNFPGPRLAKVSKLWNVVKASKSTNFRLMEDLHDRYGDFIRTGTEKRVLLPVPYLVVYIPKLVQRRSE
;
A
#
# COMPACT_ATOMS: atom_id res chain seq x y z
N MET A 1 -14.34 4.27 29.15
CA MET A 1 -13.21 5.23 29.01
C MET A 1 -11.93 4.55 28.53
N LEU A 2 -11.54 3.40 29.08
CA LEU A 2 -10.37 2.63 28.62
C LEU A 2 -10.48 2.17 27.15
N TRP A 3 -11.66 1.71 26.75
CA TRP A 3 -11.90 1.14 25.42
C TRP A 3 -11.77 2.19 24.30
N THR A 4 -12.35 3.37 24.52
CA THR A 4 -12.23 4.50 23.60
C THR A 4 -10.78 4.96 23.46
N LEU A 5 -10.00 4.95 24.54
CA LEU A 5 -8.57 5.29 24.50
C LEU A 5 -7.78 4.28 23.65
N GLN A 6 -8.04 2.97 23.82
CA GLN A 6 -7.38 1.93 23.01
C GLN A 6 -7.67 2.09 21.51
N LEU A 7 -8.91 2.43 21.14
CA LEU A 7 -9.27 2.70 19.75
C LEU A 7 -8.57 3.95 19.20
N CYS A 8 -8.51 5.04 19.98
CA CYS A 8 -7.77 6.24 19.59
C CYS A 8 -6.27 5.96 19.38
N LEU A 9 -5.64 5.23 20.31
CA LEU A 9 -4.24 4.82 20.20
C LEU A 9 -4.01 3.94 18.98
N SER A 10 -4.92 3.01 18.71
CA SER A 10 -4.88 2.14 17.52
C SER A 10 -4.93 2.94 16.22
N GLY A 11 -5.86 3.91 16.13
CA GLY A 11 -5.96 4.81 14.98
C GLY A 11 -4.70 5.65 14.78
N LEU A 12 -4.16 6.23 15.86
CA LEU A 12 -2.91 6.99 15.82
C LEU A 12 -1.72 6.13 15.38
N ALA A 13 -1.63 4.90 15.88
CA ALA A 13 -0.61 3.95 15.47
C ALA A 13 -0.73 3.60 13.97
N GLY A 14 -1.95 3.41 13.46
CA GLY A 14 -2.20 3.17 12.03
C GLY A 14 -1.71 4.33 11.14
N ILE A 15 -2.06 5.56 11.51
CA ILE A 15 -1.60 6.76 10.78
C ILE A 15 -0.08 6.91 10.88
N SER A 16 0.50 6.72 12.07
CA SER A 16 1.93 6.86 12.29
C SER A 16 2.74 5.81 11.51
N SER A 17 2.28 4.55 11.51
CA SER A 17 2.86 3.48 10.70
C SER A 17 2.89 3.86 9.22
N HIS A 18 1.83 4.49 8.71
CA HIS A 18 1.82 4.98 7.34
C HIS A 18 2.87 6.10 7.13
N LEU A 19 2.84 7.15 7.94
CA LEU A 19 3.68 8.34 7.77
C LEU A 19 5.17 8.10 8.02
N VAL A 20 5.52 7.15 8.89
CA VAL A 20 6.92 6.86 9.24
C VAL A 20 7.48 5.77 8.32
N TYR A 21 6.75 4.67 8.17
CA TYR A 21 7.28 3.47 7.51
C TYR A 21 6.78 3.34 6.07
N PHE A 22 5.47 3.29 5.84
CA PHE A 22 4.94 2.94 4.51
C PHE A 22 5.05 4.06 3.46
N ILE A 23 5.23 5.31 3.86
CA ILE A 23 5.51 6.41 2.93
C ILE A 23 6.93 6.31 2.34
N GLN A 24 7.85 5.62 3.04
CA GLN A 24 9.27 5.58 2.72
C GLN A 24 9.63 4.27 2.01
N GLY A 25 9.96 4.35 0.72
CA GLY A 25 10.60 3.24 0.00
C GLY A 25 9.67 2.12 -0.46
N GLU A 26 10.26 1.17 -1.19
CA GLU A 26 9.58 0.06 -1.85
C GLU A 26 9.50 -1.17 -0.94
N HIS A 27 8.35 -1.35 -0.28
CA HIS A 27 8.13 -2.42 0.70
C HIS A 27 7.76 -3.78 0.10
N HIS A 28 7.69 -3.91 -1.23
CA HIS A 28 7.20 -5.13 -1.89
C HIS A 28 8.11 -6.34 -1.66
N ILE A 29 9.44 -6.15 -1.59
CA ILE A 29 10.41 -7.21 -1.31
C ILE A 29 10.27 -7.70 0.15
N GLN A 30 9.82 -6.81 1.03
CA GLN A 30 9.69 -7.08 2.46
C GLN A 30 8.28 -7.56 2.83
N ALA A 31 7.38 -7.77 1.86
CA ALA A 31 6.00 -8.18 2.12
C ALA A 31 5.89 -9.43 3.02
N PRO A 32 6.72 -10.50 2.87
CA PRO A 32 6.66 -11.64 3.78
C PRO A 32 7.14 -11.34 5.20
N LYS A 33 8.04 -10.36 5.38
CA LYS A 33 8.51 -9.92 6.71
C LYS A 33 7.43 -9.10 7.40
N ILE A 34 6.82 -8.17 6.65
CA ILE A 34 5.71 -7.33 7.12
C ILE A 34 4.51 -8.21 7.50
N PHE A 35 4.16 -9.19 6.68
CA PHE A 35 3.08 -10.14 6.97
C PHE A 35 3.33 -10.89 8.29
N ARG A 36 4.54 -11.44 8.46
CA ARG A 36 4.93 -12.13 9.71
C ARG A 36 4.86 -11.22 10.93
N PHE A 37 5.33 -9.97 10.81
CA PHE A 37 5.26 -8.99 11.88
C PHE A 37 3.81 -8.72 12.33
N TYR A 38 2.91 -8.47 11.38
CA TYR A 38 1.49 -8.24 11.70
C TYR A 38 0.78 -9.47 12.25
N LEU A 39 1.17 -10.67 11.81
CA LEU A 39 0.64 -11.91 12.36
C LEU A 39 1.00 -12.07 13.84
N ILE A 40 2.27 -11.85 14.19
CA ILE A 40 2.73 -11.89 15.59
C ILE A 40 2.03 -10.80 16.42
N LEU A 41 1.97 -9.56 15.90
CA LEU A 41 1.32 -8.44 16.57
C LEU A 41 -0.16 -8.73 16.86
N THR A 42 -0.87 -9.32 15.91
CA THR A 42 -2.28 -9.70 16.05
C THR A 42 -2.49 -10.74 17.15
N CYS A 43 -1.64 -11.78 17.17
CA CYS A 43 -1.68 -12.78 18.24
C CYS A 43 -1.41 -12.13 19.61
N LEU A 44 -0.41 -11.25 19.72
CA LEU A 44 -0.10 -10.56 20.97
C LEU A 44 -1.27 -9.70 21.47
N VAL A 45 -1.89 -8.90 20.59
CA VAL A 45 -3.07 -8.09 20.95
C VAL A 45 -4.20 -8.99 21.45
N PHE A 46 -4.47 -10.10 20.76
CA PHE A 46 -5.50 -11.05 21.20
C PHE A 46 -5.19 -11.64 22.59
N PHE A 47 -3.94 -12.06 22.85
CA PHE A 47 -3.55 -12.59 24.15
C PHE A 47 -3.62 -11.56 25.27
N ILE A 48 -3.24 -10.30 25.00
CA ILE A 48 -3.36 -9.20 25.97
C ILE A 48 -4.82 -8.94 26.32
N GLU A 49 -5.69 -8.83 25.32
CA GLU A 49 -7.13 -8.63 25.53
C GLU A 49 -7.76 -9.81 26.28
N ALA A 50 -7.39 -11.05 25.93
CA ALA A 50 -7.88 -12.24 26.63
C ALA A 50 -7.39 -12.31 28.10
N TYR A 51 -6.20 -11.80 28.39
CA TYR A 51 -5.66 -11.74 29.76
C TYR A 51 -6.36 -10.65 30.60
N CYS A 52 -6.61 -9.48 30.00
CA CYS A 52 -7.28 -8.35 30.64
C CYS A 52 -8.77 -8.63 30.87
N GLU A 53 -9.47 -9.17 29.87
CA GLU A 53 -10.90 -9.50 29.90
C GLU A 53 -11.14 -10.92 30.42
N ARG A 54 -10.48 -11.27 31.53
CA ARG A 54 -10.43 -12.61 32.15
C ARG A 54 -11.81 -13.22 32.45
N LYS A 55 -12.89 -12.44 32.39
CA LYS A 55 -14.26 -12.84 32.73
C LYS A 55 -15.16 -13.12 31.54
N ASN A 56 -14.84 -12.62 30.33
CA ASN A 56 -15.69 -12.83 29.15
C ASN A 56 -14.87 -12.90 27.85
N VAL A 57 -14.79 -14.09 27.28
CA VAL A 57 -14.04 -14.32 26.02
C VAL A 57 -14.67 -13.57 24.85
N GLN A 58 -15.98 -13.35 24.85
CA GLN A 58 -16.68 -12.64 23.78
C GLN A 58 -16.28 -11.16 23.75
N THR A 59 -16.12 -10.51 24.91
CA THR A 59 -15.67 -9.12 24.98
C THR A 59 -14.23 -8.99 24.51
N ALA A 60 -13.35 -9.94 24.88
CA ALA A 60 -11.98 -9.99 24.39
C ALA A 60 -11.88 -10.09 22.86
N ILE A 61 -12.68 -10.97 22.24
CA ILE A 61 -12.73 -11.13 20.77
C ILE A 61 -13.23 -9.84 20.11
N LEU A 62 -14.32 -9.25 20.61
CA LEU A 62 -14.87 -8.01 20.07
C LEU A 62 -13.89 -6.84 20.20
N MET A 63 -13.14 -6.76 21.30
CA MET A 63 -12.10 -5.74 21.48
C MET A 63 -10.93 -5.92 20.53
N ALA A 64 -10.34 -7.12 20.48
CA ALA A 64 -9.21 -7.39 19.59
C ALA A 64 -9.58 -7.12 18.12
N THR A 65 -10.76 -7.55 17.68
CA THR A 65 -11.24 -7.29 16.31
C THR A 65 -11.49 -5.81 16.05
N SER A 66 -12.09 -5.08 17.00
CA SER A 66 -12.31 -3.63 16.87
C SER A 66 -11.00 -2.85 16.78
N VAL A 67 -10.01 -3.19 17.60
CA VAL A 67 -8.68 -2.56 17.60
C VAL A 67 -7.97 -2.80 16.27
N LEU A 68 -7.96 -4.04 15.77
CA LEU A 68 -7.36 -4.38 14.47
C LEU A 68 -8.04 -3.67 13.32
N PHE A 69 -9.37 -3.60 13.34
CA PHE A 69 -10.16 -2.96 12.30
C PHE A 69 -9.94 -1.44 12.29
N CYS A 70 -9.91 -0.82 13.47
CA CYS A 70 -9.62 0.61 13.61
C CYS A 70 -8.21 0.94 13.09
N TYR A 71 -7.19 0.15 13.46
CA TYR A 71 -5.83 0.27 12.95
C TYR A 71 -5.79 0.18 11.42
N ALA A 72 -6.45 -0.84 10.85
CA ALA A 72 -6.46 -1.09 9.42
C ALA A 72 -7.14 0.05 8.66
N ILE A 73 -8.31 0.52 9.10
CA ILE A 73 -9.00 1.66 8.50
C ILE A 73 -8.11 2.91 8.53
N ALA A 74 -7.49 3.20 9.67
CA ALA A 74 -6.63 4.38 9.82
C ALA A 74 -5.40 4.30 8.91
N LEU A 75 -4.74 3.14 8.85
CA LEU A 75 -3.58 2.88 8.00
C LEU A 75 -3.93 3.01 6.50
N PHE A 76 -4.93 2.24 6.03
CA PHE A 76 -5.31 2.22 4.62
C PHE A 76 -5.97 3.53 4.18
N GLY A 77 -6.78 4.15 5.04
CA GLY A 77 -7.38 5.46 4.80
C GLY A 77 -6.31 6.54 4.66
N SER A 78 -5.35 6.60 5.60
CA SER A 78 -4.22 7.53 5.51
C SER A 78 -3.39 7.32 4.24
N MET A 79 -3.12 6.05 3.89
CA MET A 79 -2.40 5.70 2.67
C MET A 79 -3.15 6.13 1.40
N PHE A 80 -4.46 5.91 1.35
CA PHE A 80 -5.30 6.29 0.22
C PHE A 80 -5.33 7.81 0.04
N ILE A 81 -5.59 8.56 1.11
CA ILE A 81 -5.64 10.03 1.09
C ILE A 81 -4.29 10.60 0.62
N TYR A 82 -3.19 10.11 1.19
CA TYR A 82 -1.86 10.56 0.80
C TYR A 82 -1.55 10.29 -0.68
N ARG A 83 -1.90 9.10 -1.19
CA ARG A 83 -1.64 8.71 -2.58
C ARG A 83 -2.44 9.52 -3.59
N VAL A 84 -3.69 9.84 -3.27
CA VAL A 84 -4.60 10.56 -4.17
C VAL A 84 -4.27 12.05 -4.18
N PHE A 85 -4.05 12.67 -3.01
CA PHE A 85 -3.97 14.12 -2.90
C PHE A 85 -2.53 14.66 -2.73
N PHE A 86 -1.68 13.97 -1.97
CA PHE A 86 -0.38 14.51 -1.54
C PHE A 86 0.81 13.91 -2.30
N HIS A 87 0.59 12.88 -3.11
CA HIS A 87 1.67 12.26 -3.86
C HIS A 87 2.13 13.18 -5.00
N ARG A 88 3.45 13.39 -5.11
CA ARG A 88 4.09 14.20 -6.17
C ARG A 88 3.75 13.80 -7.62
N LEU A 89 3.22 12.59 -7.83
CA LEU A 89 2.85 12.07 -9.14
C LEU A 89 1.31 12.05 -9.34
N HIS A 90 0.54 12.84 -8.59
CA HIS A 90 -0.92 12.88 -8.74
C HIS A 90 -1.35 13.50 -10.09
N ASN A 91 -0.58 14.46 -10.59
CA ASN A 91 -0.78 15.16 -11.86
C ASN A 91 -0.63 14.27 -13.10
N PHE A 92 0.06 13.13 -12.99
CA PHE A 92 0.25 12.26 -14.14
C PHE A 92 -1.06 11.53 -14.51
N PRO A 93 -1.39 11.44 -15.81
CA PRO A 93 -2.59 10.76 -16.27
C PRO A 93 -2.48 9.23 -16.05
N GLY A 94 -3.64 8.59 -15.91
CA GLY A 94 -3.73 7.14 -15.76
C GLY A 94 -4.99 6.67 -15.02
N PRO A 95 -5.30 5.36 -15.07
CA PRO A 95 -6.49 4.79 -14.44
C PRO A 95 -6.48 5.00 -12.92
N ARG A 96 -7.59 5.47 -12.33
CA ARG A 96 -7.68 5.74 -10.88
C ARG A 96 -7.31 4.52 -10.03
N LEU A 97 -7.74 3.33 -10.43
CA LEU A 97 -7.40 2.08 -9.72
C LEU A 97 -5.92 1.71 -9.84
N ALA A 98 -5.28 2.04 -10.96
CA ALA A 98 -3.84 1.86 -11.17
C ALA A 98 -3.00 2.81 -10.32
N LYS A 99 -3.56 3.98 -9.92
CA LYS A 99 -2.92 4.92 -8.99
C LYS A 99 -2.96 4.42 -7.54
N VAL A 100 -4.01 3.67 -7.18
CA VAL A 100 -4.30 3.28 -5.79
C VAL A 100 -3.70 1.91 -5.41
N SER A 101 -3.67 0.94 -6.33
CA SER A 101 -3.21 -0.42 -6.03
C SER A 101 -2.38 -1.07 -7.15
N LYS A 102 -1.28 -1.74 -6.76
CA LYS A 102 -0.48 -2.60 -7.66
C LYS A 102 -1.25 -3.85 -8.11
N LEU A 103 -2.28 -4.27 -7.36
CA LEU A 103 -3.14 -5.42 -7.70
C LEU A 103 -3.93 -5.19 -9.00
N TRP A 104 -4.28 -3.95 -9.33
CA TRP A 104 -4.96 -3.64 -10.59
C TRP A 104 -4.13 -4.08 -11.80
N ASN A 105 -2.82 -3.81 -11.77
CA ASN A 105 -1.90 -4.26 -12.81
C ASN A 105 -1.87 -5.79 -12.84
N VAL A 106 -1.74 -6.48 -11.70
CA VAL A 106 -1.69 -7.96 -11.66
C VAL A 106 -2.94 -8.59 -12.28
N VAL A 107 -4.13 -8.09 -11.93
CA VAL A 107 -5.41 -8.59 -12.47
C VAL A 107 -5.50 -8.34 -13.98
N LYS A 108 -5.12 -7.15 -14.46
CA LYS A 108 -5.14 -6.83 -15.90
C LYS A 108 -4.01 -7.49 -16.69
N ALA A 109 -2.90 -7.82 -16.02
CA ALA A 109 -1.72 -8.50 -16.55
C ALA A 109 -1.86 -10.03 -16.58
N SER A 110 -2.86 -10.58 -15.90
CA SER A 110 -2.96 -12.02 -15.60
C SER A 110 -2.96 -12.93 -16.82
N LYS A 111 -3.24 -12.40 -18.03
CA LYS A 111 -3.24 -13.16 -19.29
C LYS A 111 -1.98 -12.91 -20.14
N SER A 112 -0.87 -12.47 -19.54
CA SER A 112 0.35 -12.02 -20.25
C SER A 112 0.11 -10.91 -21.29
N THR A 113 -1.03 -10.22 -21.20
CA THR A 113 -1.42 -9.12 -22.08
C THR A 113 -0.81 -7.78 -21.67
N ASN A 114 0.24 -7.77 -20.85
CA ASN A 114 0.87 -6.55 -20.34
C ASN A 114 1.28 -5.59 -21.45
N PHE A 115 1.83 -6.11 -22.54
CA PHE A 115 2.23 -5.29 -23.69
C PHE A 115 1.03 -4.59 -24.33
N ARG A 116 -0.05 -5.33 -24.61
CA ARG A 116 -1.29 -4.77 -25.20
C ARG A 116 -2.01 -3.80 -24.26
N LEU A 117 -2.02 -4.11 -22.96
CA LEU A 117 -2.56 -3.22 -21.93
C LEU A 117 -1.78 -1.91 -21.90
N MET A 118 -0.45 -1.97 -22.05
CA MET A 118 0.38 -0.78 -22.09
C MET A 118 0.10 0.06 -23.35
N GLU A 119 -0.04 -0.59 -24.50
CA GLU A 119 -0.37 0.06 -25.77
C GLU A 119 -1.71 0.81 -25.69
N ASP A 120 -2.79 0.14 -25.25
CA ASP A 120 -4.11 0.78 -25.05
C ASP A 120 -4.06 1.93 -24.03
N LEU A 121 -3.21 1.80 -23.00
CA LEU A 121 -3.01 2.87 -22.04
C LEU A 121 -2.30 4.07 -22.69
N HIS A 122 -1.23 3.85 -23.47
CA HIS A 122 -0.51 4.92 -24.19
C HIS A 122 -1.41 5.63 -25.20
N ASP A 123 -2.25 4.89 -25.93
CA ASP A 123 -3.22 5.47 -26.85
C ASP A 123 -4.25 6.35 -26.12
N ARG A 124 -4.64 5.97 -24.89
CA ARG A 124 -5.67 6.68 -24.12
C ARG A 124 -5.14 7.84 -23.28
N TYR A 125 -3.93 7.74 -22.74
CA TYR A 125 -3.39 8.67 -21.74
C TYR A 125 -2.10 9.38 -22.18
N GLY A 126 -1.54 9.04 -23.34
CA GLY A 126 -0.33 9.63 -23.90
C GLY A 126 0.97 8.96 -23.42
N ASP A 127 2.11 9.60 -23.72
CA ASP A 127 3.44 8.99 -23.58
C ASP A 127 3.86 8.66 -22.14
N PHE A 128 3.29 9.33 -21.13
CA PHE A 128 3.68 9.16 -19.72
C PHE A 128 2.48 8.75 -18.87
N ILE A 129 2.49 7.50 -18.43
CA ILE A 129 1.37 6.95 -17.67
C ILE A 129 1.84 6.47 -16.31
N ARG A 130 1.09 6.87 -15.28
CA ARG A 130 1.27 6.33 -13.95
C ARG A 130 0.51 5.01 -13.81
N THR A 131 1.26 3.94 -13.69
CA THR A 131 0.77 2.56 -13.48
C THR A 131 1.47 1.97 -12.26
N GLY A 132 0.96 2.32 -11.08
CA GLY A 132 1.50 1.82 -9.84
C GLY A 132 1.32 2.77 -8.67
N THR A 133 1.45 2.18 -7.49
CA THR A 133 1.31 2.88 -6.21
C THR A 133 2.53 3.68 -5.80
N GLU A 134 3.66 3.42 -6.42
CA GLU A 134 4.98 4.00 -6.11
C GLU A 134 5.66 4.40 -7.42
N LYS A 135 6.75 5.19 -7.30
CA LYS A 135 7.52 5.95 -8.33
C LYS A 135 7.77 5.22 -9.68
N ARG A 136 6.70 4.87 -10.39
CA ARG A 136 6.72 4.21 -11.69
C ARG A 136 5.87 5.03 -12.64
N VAL A 137 6.56 5.72 -13.52
CA VAL A 137 6.02 6.24 -14.77
C VAL A 137 6.49 5.28 -15.83
N LEU A 138 5.55 4.67 -16.53
CA LEU A 138 5.88 3.82 -17.66
C LEU A 138 6.10 4.73 -18.88
N LEU A 139 7.22 4.48 -19.56
CA LEU A 139 7.56 5.10 -20.84
C LEU A 139 7.10 4.20 -21.98
N PRO A 140 6.89 4.75 -23.19
CA PRO A 140 6.54 3.93 -24.34
C PRO A 140 7.70 3.01 -24.70
N VAL A 141 7.36 1.79 -25.16
CA VAL A 141 8.32 0.71 -25.45
C VAL A 141 9.45 1.14 -26.40
N PRO A 142 9.23 1.95 -27.46
CA PRO A 142 10.32 2.46 -28.29
C PRO A 142 11.34 3.31 -27.51
N TYR A 143 10.88 4.13 -26.56
CA TYR A 143 11.75 4.97 -25.76
C TYR A 143 12.52 4.18 -24.69
N LEU A 144 11.96 3.06 -24.22
CA LEU A 144 12.64 2.18 -23.26
C LEU A 144 13.95 1.63 -23.85
N VAL A 145 13.94 1.24 -25.13
CA VAL A 145 15.14 0.74 -25.84
C VAL A 145 16.25 1.80 -25.92
N VAL A 146 15.88 3.08 -26.07
CA VAL A 146 16.83 4.20 -26.15
C VAL A 146 17.32 4.65 -24.77
N TYR A 147 16.48 4.58 -23.74
CA TYR A 147 16.80 5.08 -22.39
C TYR A 147 17.44 4.05 -21.46
N ILE A 148 17.16 2.75 -21.61
CA ILE A 148 17.76 1.70 -20.76
C ILE A 148 19.30 1.77 -20.75
N PRO A 149 20.00 1.91 -21.90
CA PRO A 149 21.46 2.01 -21.90
C PRO A 149 21.98 3.19 -21.06
N LYS A 150 21.31 4.35 -21.15
CA LYS A 150 21.68 5.58 -20.43
C LYS A 150 21.42 5.50 -18.92
N LEU A 151 20.39 4.76 -18.49
CA LEU A 151 20.08 4.57 -17.08
C LEU A 151 21.00 3.56 -16.39
N VAL A 152 21.51 2.57 -17.13
CA VAL A 152 22.50 1.60 -16.61
C VAL A 152 23.85 2.27 -16.36
N GLN A 153 24.31 3.13 -17.28
CA GLN A 153 25.58 3.88 -17.12
C GLN A 153 25.57 4.84 -15.92
N ARG A 154 24.42 5.46 -15.62
CA ARG A 154 24.28 6.41 -14.51
C ARG A 154 24.17 5.77 -13.13
N ARG A 155 24.07 4.44 -13.05
CA ARG A 155 24.01 3.67 -11.80
C ARG A 155 25.35 3.03 -11.44
N SER A 156 26.27 2.98 -12.40
CA SER A 156 27.65 2.51 -12.23
C SER A 156 28.64 3.62 -11.86
N GLU A 157 28.18 4.87 -11.75
CA GLU A 157 28.88 6.04 -11.20
C GLU A 157 28.34 6.35 -9.80
#